data_AF-A0A6P6UHG5-F1
#
_entry.id   AF-A0A6P6UHG5-F1
#
_cell.length_a   1.000
_cell.length_b   1.000
_cell.length_c   1.000
_cell.angle_alpha   90.00
_cell.angle_beta   90.00
_cell.angle_gamma   90.00
#
_symmetry.space_group_name_H-M   'P 1'
#
loop_
_entity.id
_entity.type
_entity.pdbx_description
1 polymer ?
#
loop_
_entity_poly.entity_id
_entity_poly.type
_entity_poly.pdbx_seq_one_letter_code
_entity_poly.pdbx_strand_id
1 'polypeptide(L)'
;MHNESLIQENMLVTLRSRFFTLQVTSLLQAPQSISPKNPLLSLSHKLQMFETPKFILHYCNHASFATKGSKPGPVSETKKFIEKVLFVPPGVGPEEVTDDLILPGSNIVLGPYAGDAKIKEVEFVKSSNRPKDCPKDDRPEFAMLGRSNVGKSSLINALVRKKEVALTSKKPGKTQLINHFLVNRSWYIVDLPGYGFANAPEAARMDWSAFTKGYFLNRETLVSVLLLVDASVPPQKIDLDCANWLGRNNIPMTLVFTKCDKMKGGKAKRPDENIRNFQQLIRENYKRHPPWIMTSSMTGLGRDELLLHLSQLRNYWNNE
;
A
#
# COMPACT_ATOMS: atom_id res chain seq x y z
N MET A 1 16.27 1.94 25.17
CA MET A 1 14.89 1.38 25.28
C MET A 1 13.80 2.46 25.22
N HIS A 2 13.98 3.59 24.51
CA HIS A 2 13.01 4.70 24.49
C HIS A 2 12.64 5.21 23.09
N ASN A 3 12.83 4.40 22.03
CA ASN A 3 12.56 4.83 20.65
C ASN A 3 11.53 3.96 19.88
N GLU A 4 10.77 3.13 20.59
CA GLU A 4 9.82 2.16 19.99
C GLU A 4 8.36 2.66 20.01
N SER A 5 8.07 3.79 20.64
CA SER A 5 6.70 4.30 20.82
C SER A 5 6.21 5.28 19.74
N LEU A 6 6.98 5.56 18.68
CA LEU A 6 6.66 6.64 17.73
C LEU A 6 6.03 6.22 16.38
N ILE A 7 5.91 4.93 16.07
CA ILE A 7 5.36 4.41 14.79
C ILE A 7 3.80 4.61 14.69
N GLN A 8 3.19 5.31 15.65
CA GLN A 8 1.90 4.92 16.23
C GLN A 8 0.67 5.74 15.79
N GLU A 9 0.82 7.02 15.43
CA GLU A 9 -0.31 7.91 15.11
C GLU A 9 -0.33 8.41 13.65
N ASN A 10 0.71 8.09 12.88
CA ASN A 10 1.15 8.99 11.83
C ASN A 10 0.78 8.62 10.39
N MET A 11 0.16 7.50 10.06
CA MET A 11 -0.12 7.23 8.62
C MET A 11 -1.22 8.15 8.04
N LEU A 12 -2.27 8.45 8.82
CA LEU A 12 -3.28 9.46 8.49
C LEU A 12 -2.86 10.87 8.93
N VAL A 13 -2.15 10.99 10.06
CA VAL A 13 -1.67 12.29 10.58
C VAL A 13 -0.47 12.82 9.77
N THR A 14 0.29 12.01 9.02
CA THR A 14 1.38 12.49 8.14
C THR A 14 0.86 13.05 6.82
N LEU A 15 -0.26 12.51 6.31
CA LEU A 15 -1.01 13.19 5.24
C LEU A 15 -1.40 14.61 5.68
N ARG A 16 -1.71 14.81 6.95
CA ARG A 16 -2.06 16.13 7.53
C ARG A 16 -0.88 16.99 8.04
N SER A 17 0.19 16.40 8.60
CA SER A 17 1.24 17.15 9.33
C SER A 17 2.40 17.61 8.45
N ARG A 18 2.67 16.95 7.31
CA ARG A 18 3.60 17.50 6.31
C ARG A 18 3.10 18.82 5.71
N PHE A 19 1.80 19.12 5.85
CA PHE A 19 1.17 20.37 5.42
C PHE A 19 1.20 21.52 6.45
N PHE A 20 1.45 21.26 7.74
CA PHE A 20 1.58 22.38 8.70
C PHE A 20 2.80 23.27 8.39
N THR A 21 3.83 22.71 7.75
CA THR A 21 5.00 23.43 7.22
C THR A 21 4.64 24.31 6.01
N LEU A 22 3.61 23.96 5.24
CA LEU A 22 3.15 24.71 4.07
C LEU A 22 2.31 25.95 4.44
N GLN A 23 1.54 25.91 5.54
CA GLN A 23 0.74 27.08 5.95
C GLN A 23 1.57 28.23 6.53
N VAL A 24 2.74 27.95 7.14
CA VAL A 24 3.62 29.01 7.66
C VAL A 24 4.29 29.79 6.53
N THR A 25 4.40 29.22 5.32
CA THR A 25 5.02 29.88 4.16
C THR A 25 4.04 30.59 3.23
N SER A 26 2.72 30.40 3.38
CA SER A 26 1.69 31.02 2.53
C SER A 26 0.67 31.91 3.24
N LEU A 27 0.89 32.25 4.53
CA LEU A 27 0.05 33.20 5.26
C LEU A 27 0.26 34.64 4.79
N LEU A 28 -0.28 34.95 3.61
CA LEU A 28 -0.82 36.26 3.24
C LEU A 28 -1.97 36.00 2.26
N GLN A 29 -3.19 36.24 2.75
CA GLN A 29 -4.50 36.27 2.07
C GLN A 29 -5.36 34.99 2.12
N ALA A 30 -6.34 35.04 3.04
CA ALA A 30 -7.63 34.35 2.93
C ALA A 30 -8.64 35.27 2.18
N PRO A 31 -9.79 34.82 1.63
CA PRO A 31 -10.86 34.20 2.42
C PRO A 31 -11.71 33.06 1.79
N GLN A 32 -12.32 32.29 2.71
CA GLN A 32 -13.69 31.72 2.78
C GLN A 32 -14.18 30.47 1.98
N SER A 33 -14.38 29.40 2.77
CA SER A 33 -15.53 28.49 2.91
C SER A 33 -16.29 27.98 1.67
N ILE A 34 -16.12 26.68 1.37
CA ILE A 34 -17.11 25.84 0.68
C ILE A 34 -17.15 24.46 1.36
N SER A 35 -18.30 24.07 1.90
CA SER A 35 -18.56 22.71 2.39
C SER A 35 -18.96 21.79 1.23
N PRO A 36 -18.41 20.57 1.08
CA PRO A 36 -19.00 19.62 0.16
C PRO A 36 -20.07 18.79 0.89
N LYS A 37 -21.34 19.13 0.65
CA LYS A 37 -22.45 18.17 0.80
C LYS A 37 -22.49 17.35 -0.49
N ASN A 38 -22.04 16.10 -0.45
CA ASN A 38 -22.41 15.11 -1.48
C ASN A 38 -23.01 13.90 -0.76
N PRO A 39 -24.33 13.65 -0.90
CA PRO A 39 -24.94 12.45 -0.32
C PRO A 39 -24.48 11.21 -1.09
N LEU A 40 -24.06 10.19 -0.34
CA LEU A 40 -23.81 8.83 -0.79
C LEU A 40 -25.05 8.29 -1.53
N LEU A 41 -25.07 8.34 -2.86
CA LEU A 41 -26.10 7.69 -3.68
C LEU A 41 -25.53 7.26 -5.04
N SER A 42 -25.75 5.97 -5.34
CA SER A 42 -25.50 5.24 -6.60
C SER A 42 -24.12 4.60 -6.86
N LEU A 43 -23.60 3.81 -5.90
CA LEU A 43 -22.67 2.70 -6.24
C LEU A 43 -23.32 1.30 -6.13
N SER A 44 -24.62 1.22 -6.38
CA SER A 44 -25.41 -0.03 -6.41
C SER A 44 -25.56 -0.65 -7.81
N HIS A 45 -24.61 -0.42 -8.72
CA HIS A 45 -24.59 -1.11 -10.01
C HIS A 45 -23.38 -2.03 -10.17
N LYS A 46 -23.64 -3.33 -9.94
CA LYS A 46 -22.88 -4.51 -10.37
C LYS A 46 -21.43 -4.59 -9.87
N LEU A 47 -21.25 -4.77 -8.56
CA LEU A 47 -20.26 -5.73 -8.08
C LEU A 47 -20.88 -7.12 -8.28
N GLN A 48 -20.47 -7.78 -9.36
CA GLN A 48 -20.78 -9.20 -9.58
C GLN A 48 -20.28 -9.96 -8.36
N MET A 49 -21.16 -10.76 -7.73
CA MET A 49 -20.90 -11.51 -6.50
C MET A 49 -19.56 -12.26 -6.59
N PHE A 50 -18.49 -11.68 -6.05
CA PHE A 50 -17.24 -12.38 -5.83
C PHE A 50 -17.38 -13.06 -4.49
N GLU A 51 -17.28 -14.39 -4.47
CA GLU A 51 -17.20 -15.15 -3.21
C GLU A 51 -16.07 -14.54 -2.37
N THR A 52 -16.41 -14.07 -1.17
CA THR A 52 -15.39 -13.65 -0.20
C THR A 52 -14.45 -14.85 -0.01
N PRO A 53 -13.13 -14.68 -0.21
CA PRO A 53 -12.22 -15.79 -0.04
C PRO A 53 -12.39 -16.33 1.38
N LYS A 54 -12.54 -17.67 1.52
CA LYS A 54 -12.59 -18.37 2.82
C LYS A 54 -11.49 -17.92 3.78
N PHE A 55 -10.41 -17.31 3.27
CA PHE A 55 -9.33 -16.69 4.02
C PHE A 55 -9.75 -15.54 4.96
N ILE A 56 -10.61 -14.60 4.54
CA ILE A 56 -11.10 -13.51 5.42
C ILE A 56 -11.95 -14.14 6.53
N LEU A 57 -12.87 -15.02 6.16
CA LEU A 57 -13.67 -15.81 7.10
C LEU A 57 -12.82 -16.71 8.00
N HIS A 58 -11.67 -17.24 7.57
CA HIS A 58 -10.81 -18.11 8.39
C HIS A 58 -9.89 -17.31 9.32
N TYR A 59 -9.45 -16.12 8.91
CA TYR A 59 -8.80 -15.14 9.79
C TYR A 59 -9.78 -14.60 10.84
N CYS A 60 -11.04 -14.39 10.47
CA CYS A 60 -12.15 -14.08 11.38
C CYS A 60 -12.58 -15.30 12.24
N ASN A 61 -12.58 -16.52 11.70
CA ASN A 61 -13.07 -17.73 12.40
C ASN A 61 -12.12 -18.22 13.48
N HIS A 62 -10.82 -17.98 13.39
CA HIS A 62 -9.91 -18.24 14.52
C HIS A 62 -10.09 -17.24 15.67
N ALA A 63 -10.84 -16.16 15.46
CA ALA A 63 -11.30 -15.24 16.50
C ALA A 63 -12.77 -15.46 16.91
N SER A 64 -13.42 -16.53 16.41
CA SER A 64 -14.78 -16.88 16.83
C SER A 64 -14.75 -17.48 18.23
N PHE A 65 -15.30 -16.71 19.16
CA PHE A 65 -15.64 -17.09 20.52
C PHE A 65 -16.40 -18.42 20.56
N ALA A 66 -15.86 -19.39 21.28
CA ALA A 66 -16.66 -20.45 21.86
C ALA A 66 -17.69 -19.81 22.79
N THR A 67 -18.97 -20.04 22.49
CA THR A 67 -20.08 -19.60 23.32
C THR A 67 -20.06 -20.35 24.65
N LYS A 68 -19.79 -19.64 25.75
CA LYS A 68 -20.39 -19.86 27.08
C LYS A 68 -19.90 -18.81 28.10
N GLY A 69 -20.85 -18.03 28.64
CA GLY A 69 -20.79 -17.51 30.02
C GLY A 69 -20.17 -16.13 30.31
N SER A 70 -21.00 -15.08 30.20
CA SER A 70 -21.07 -13.83 31.01
C SER A 70 -19.89 -12.82 31.15
N LYS A 71 -20.23 -11.54 30.81
CA LYS A 71 -19.62 -10.19 31.07
C LYS A 71 -18.58 -9.67 30.06
N PRO A 72 -18.47 -8.33 29.82
CA PRO A 72 -19.44 -7.37 29.28
C PRO A 72 -19.12 -6.96 27.81
N GLY A 73 -20.10 -7.10 26.89
CA GLY A 73 -20.26 -6.33 25.65
C GLY A 73 -19.56 -6.79 24.33
N PRO A 74 -20.26 -7.41 23.36
CA PRO A 74 -19.70 -7.79 22.04
C PRO A 74 -19.29 -6.58 21.15
N VAL A 75 -19.76 -5.36 21.43
CA VAL A 75 -19.48 -4.17 20.62
C VAL A 75 -18.05 -3.62 20.83
N SER A 76 -17.50 -3.77 22.04
CA SER A 76 -16.17 -3.22 22.40
C SER A 76 -15.02 -3.99 21.76
N GLU A 77 -15.14 -5.30 21.62
CA GLU A 77 -14.14 -6.15 20.98
C GLU A 77 -14.15 -6.02 19.46
N THR A 78 -15.33 -5.94 18.85
CA THR A 78 -15.48 -5.67 17.41
C THR A 78 -14.86 -4.32 17.03
N LYS A 79 -15.12 -3.26 17.81
CA LYS A 79 -14.51 -1.94 17.60
C LYS A 79 -12.98 -1.98 17.69
N LYS A 80 -12.44 -2.66 18.72
CA LYS A 80 -10.98 -2.85 18.88
C LYS A 80 -10.37 -3.67 17.73
N PHE A 81 -11.09 -4.64 17.18
CA PHE A 81 -10.65 -5.41 16.02
C PHE A 81 -10.58 -4.53 14.76
N ILE A 82 -11.67 -3.81 14.46
CA ILE A 82 -11.74 -2.90 13.31
C ILE A 82 -10.59 -1.88 13.36
N GLU A 83 -10.40 -1.23 14.52
CA GLU A 83 -9.37 -0.20 14.68
C GLU A 83 -7.92 -0.71 14.58
N LYS A 84 -7.68 -1.99 14.88
CA LYS A 84 -6.34 -2.57 14.89
C LYS A 84 -5.99 -3.31 13.61
N VAL A 85 -6.97 -3.98 13.00
CA VAL A 85 -6.74 -4.93 11.89
C VAL A 85 -7.13 -4.33 10.55
N LEU A 86 -8.23 -3.58 10.48
CA LEU A 86 -8.68 -2.97 9.24
C LEU A 86 -7.99 -1.63 9.02
N PHE A 87 -7.60 -1.38 7.78
CA PHE A 87 -7.27 -0.05 7.32
C PHE A 87 -8.55 0.67 6.95
N VAL A 88 -8.98 1.57 7.83
CA VAL A 88 -10.13 2.44 7.61
C VAL A 88 -9.62 3.77 7.03
N PRO A 89 -10.03 4.15 5.80
CA PRO A 89 -9.61 5.41 5.20
C PRO A 89 -10.25 6.61 5.91
N PRO A 90 -9.71 7.82 5.72
CA PRO A 90 -10.36 9.01 6.23
C PRO A 90 -11.76 9.18 5.64
N GLY A 91 -12.69 9.71 6.45
CA GLY A 91 -14.08 9.92 6.06
C GLY A 91 -14.99 8.70 6.25
N VAL A 92 -14.53 7.63 6.90
CA VAL A 92 -15.34 6.47 7.29
C VAL A 92 -15.28 6.29 8.80
N GLY A 93 -16.45 6.26 9.45
CA GLY A 93 -16.56 5.95 10.88
C GLY A 93 -16.37 4.44 11.14
N PRO A 94 -15.73 4.01 12.25
CA PRO A 94 -15.60 2.57 12.58
C PRO A 94 -16.94 1.82 12.63
N GLU A 95 -18.01 2.51 13.01
CA GLU A 95 -19.40 2.03 13.05
C GLU A 95 -20.07 1.91 11.67
N GLU A 96 -19.53 2.57 10.65
CA GLU A 96 -20.03 2.52 9.27
C GLU A 96 -19.44 1.35 8.48
N VAL A 97 -18.40 0.69 9.03
CA VAL A 97 -17.70 -0.42 8.37
C VAL A 97 -18.58 -1.67 8.36
N THR A 98 -18.96 -2.09 7.15
CA THR A 98 -19.60 -3.38 6.87
C THR A 98 -18.68 -4.28 6.06
N ASP A 99 -18.94 -5.59 6.08
CA ASP A 99 -18.12 -6.58 5.36
C ASP A 99 -18.04 -6.29 3.85
N ASP A 100 -19.12 -5.78 3.26
CA ASP A 100 -19.19 -5.42 1.83
C ASP A 100 -18.29 -4.24 1.45
N LEU A 101 -17.89 -3.42 2.43
CA LEU A 101 -16.95 -2.31 2.22
C LEU A 101 -15.50 -2.78 2.27
N ILE A 102 -15.22 -4.01 2.69
CA ILE A 102 -13.85 -4.54 2.76
C ILE A 102 -13.45 -5.07 1.38
N LEU A 103 -12.38 -4.51 0.82
CA LEU A 103 -11.83 -4.97 -0.45
C LEU A 103 -11.43 -6.46 -0.37
N PRO A 104 -11.91 -7.33 -1.29
CA PRO A 104 -11.58 -8.74 -1.27
C PRO A 104 -10.07 -9.02 -1.27
N GLY A 105 -9.64 -9.96 -0.42
CA GLY A 105 -8.22 -10.33 -0.32
C GLY A 105 -7.33 -9.24 0.31
N SER A 106 -7.90 -8.38 1.16
CA SER A 106 -7.21 -7.25 1.79
C SER A 106 -7.70 -7.02 3.23
N ASN A 107 -7.15 -6.03 3.93
CA ASN A 107 -7.76 -5.42 5.12
C ASN A 107 -8.26 -3.98 4.88
N ILE A 108 -8.46 -3.58 3.63
CA ILE A 108 -8.72 -2.20 3.24
C ILE A 108 -10.21 -1.97 3.14
N VAL A 109 -10.70 -0.96 3.84
CA VAL A 109 -12.09 -0.50 3.75
C VAL A 109 -12.21 0.53 2.62
N LEU A 110 -13.30 0.42 1.85
CA LEU A 110 -13.72 1.41 0.89
C LEU A 110 -14.42 2.57 1.59
N GLY A 111 -13.96 3.77 1.30
CA GLY A 111 -14.48 5.03 1.79
C GLY A 111 -14.93 5.95 0.67
N PRO A 112 -15.36 7.18 1.03
CA PRO A 112 -16.03 8.09 0.11
C PRO A 112 -15.14 8.62 -1.02
N TYR A 113 -13.82 8.50 -0.87
CA TYR A 113 -12.85 8.97 -1.87
C TYR A 113 -12.55 7.92 -2.95
N ALA A 114 -13.08 6.69 -2.84
CA ALA A 114 -12.87 5.64 -3.83
C ALA A 114 -13.61 5.97 -5.15
N GLY A 115 -12.87 6.19 -6.25
CA GLY A 115 -13.44 6.60 -7.53
C GLY A 115 -12.37 6.96 -8.56
N ASP A 116 -12.70 6.93 -9.86
CA ASP A 116 -11.76 7.22 -10.95
C ASP A 116 -10.48 6.34 -10.94
N ALA A 117 -10.68 5.05 -10.64
CA ALA A 117 -9.61 4.04 -10.56
C ALA A 117 -9.13 3.53 -11.93
N LYS A 118 -9.91 3.73 -13.01
CA LYS A 118 -9.60 3.18 -14.34
C LYS A 118 -8.37 3.83 -14.95
N ILE A 119 -7.38 3.02 -15.32
CA ILE A 119 -6.23 3.44 -16.14
C ILE A 119 -6.64 3.41 -17.62
N LYS A 120 -6.64 4.58 -18.26
CA LYS A 120 -6.94 4.79 -19.68
C LYS A 120 -5.65 4.90 -20.51
N GLU A 121 -4.66 5.61 -19.97
CA GLU A 121 -3.38 5.86 -20.62
C GLU A 121 -2.23 5.77 -19.62
N VAL A 122 -1.06 5.38 -20.13
CA VAL A 122 0.20 5.37 -19.40
C VAL A 122 1.32 5.74 -20.36
N GLU A 123 2.21 6.60 -19.90
CA GLU A 123 3.38 7.09 -20.63
C GLU A 123 4.63 6.89 -19.75
N PHE A 124 5.71 6.37 -20.34
CA PHE A 124 7.02 6.38 -19.70
C PHE A 124 7.65 7.76 -19.87
N VAL A 125 7.87 8.47 -18.76
CA VAL A 125 8.38 9.85 -18.79
C VAL A 125 9.89 9.88 -18.77
N LYS A 126 10.52 9.26 -17.75
CA LYS A 126 11.97 9.33 -17.57
C LYS A 126 12.50 8.28 -16.59
N SER A 127 13.76 7.90 -16.78
CA SER A 127 14.59 7.22 -15.78
C SER A 127 15.57 8.20 -15.13
N SER A 128 15.60 8.23 -13.80
CA SER A 128 16.45 9.16 -13.02
C SER A 128 17.44 8.39 -12.15
N ASN A 129 18.70 8.83 -12.11
CA ASN A 129 19.74 8.26 -11.26
C ASN A 129 19.81 8.92 -9.86
N ARG A 130 19.26 10.13 -9.69
CA ARG A 130 19.22 10.87 -8.42
C ARG A 130 17.80 11.44 -8.19
N PRO A 131 17.33 11.61 -6.95
CA PRO A 131 15.95 12.04 -6.69
C PRO A 131 15.68 13.46 -7.20
N LYS A 132 16.73 14.30 -7.22
CA LYS A 132 16.68 15.66 -7.77
C LYS A 132 16.44 15.73 -9.28
N ASP A 133 16.71 14.64 -10.00
CA ASP A 133 16.58 14.56 -11.46
C ASP A 133 15.19 14.02 -11.89
N CYS A 134 14.35 13.65 -10.91
CA CYS A 134 12.97 13.21 -11.09
C CYS A 134 12.06 14.37 -11.54
N PRO A 135 10.92 14.09 -12.21
CA PRO A 135 9.92 15.10 -12.57
C PRO A 135 9.50 15.97 -11.38
N LYS A 136 9.09 17.22 -11.64
CA LYS A 136 8.69 18.21 -10.62
C LYS A 136 7.38 18.90 -10.98
N ASP A 137 6.43 18.15 -11.50
CA ASP A 137 5.12 18.65 -11.94
C ASP A 137 4.01 18.44 -10.89
N ASP A 138 4.39 18.28 -9.62
CA ASP A 138 3.53 18.25 -8.41
C ASP A 138 2.37 17.24 -8.44
N ARG A 139 2.52 16.18 -9.23
CA ARG A 139 1.51 15.11 -9.33
C ARG A 139 1.71 14.05 -8.26
N PRO A 140 0.62 13.46 -7.71
CA PRO A 140 0.72 12.43 -6.70
C PRO A 140 1.47 11.18 -7.22
N GLU A 141 2.29 10.58 -6.36
CA GLU A 141 3.18 9.47 -6.71
C GLU A 141 2.92 8.25 -5.82
N PHE A 142 2.85 7.09 -6.46
CA PHE A 142 2.86 5.79 -5.79
C PHE A 142 4.14 5.05 -6.13
N ALA A 143 5.01 4.91 -5.14
CA ALA A 143 6.31 4.31 -5.31
C ALA A 143 6.28 2.79 -5.10
N MET A 144 6.68 2.04 -6.11
CA MET A 144 6.79 0.59 -6.06
C MET A 144 8.16 0.20 -5.52
N LEU A 145 8.18 -0.48 -4.37
CA LEU A 145 9.40 -0.97 -3.73
C LEU A 145 9.27 -2.47 -3.42
N GLY A 146 10.37 -3.20 -3.50
CA GLY A 146 10.40 -4.58 -3.04
C GLY A 146 11.71 -5.27 -3.40
N ARG A 147 11.89 -6.50 -2.91
CA ARG A 147 13.08 -7.29 -3.24
C ARG A 147 13.19 -7.53 -4.75
N SER A 148 14.42 -7.71 -5.24
CA SER A 148 14.62 -8.14 -6.63
C SER A 148 13.80 -9.42 -6.92
N ASN A 149 13.19 -9.48 -8.11
CA ASN A 149 12.32 -10.58 -8.56
C ASN A 149 11.03 -10.80 -7.73
N VAL A 150 10.63 -9.87 -6.86
CA VAL A 150 9.34 -9.95 -6.13
C VAL A 150 8.12 -9.84 -7.05
N GLY A 151 8.29 -9.30 -8.27
CA GLY A 151 7.21 -9.13 -9.25
C GLY A 151 6.81 -7.69 -9.53
N LYS A 152 7.64 -6.70 -9.16
CA LYS A 152 7.39 -5.27 -9.36
C LYS A 152 7.03 -4.87 -10.79
N SER A 153 7.89 -5.15 -11.76
CA SER A 153 7.60 -4.84 -13.18
C SER A 153 6.39 -5.62 -13.71
N SER A 154 6.19 -6.85 -13.26
CA SER A 154 5.01 -7.65 -13.62
C SER A 154 3.72 -7.04 -13.10
N LEU A 155 3.72 -6.52 -11.87
CA LEU A 155 2.59 -5.84 -11.28
C LEU A 155 2.29 -4.51 -11.99
N ILE A 156 3.32 -3.73 -12.34
CA ILE A 156 3.14 -2.50 -13.14
C ILE A 156 2.42 -2.83 -14.46
N ASN A 157 2.93 -3.80 -15.22
CA ASN A 157 2.31 -4.21 -16.48
C ASN A 157 0.87 -4.74 -16.30
N ALA A 158 0.62 -5.48 -15.21
CA ALA A 158 -0.71 -5.96 -14.88
C ALA A 158 -1.68 -4.80 -14.57
N LEU A 159 -1.27 -3.82 -13.77
CA LEU A 159 -2.08 -2.65 -13.42
C LEU A 159 -2.49 -1.88 -14.67
N VAL A 160 -1.54 -1.58 -15.55
CA VAL A 160 -1.78 -0.75 -16.75
C VAL A 160 -2.35 -1.53 -17.94
N ARG A 161 -2.49 -2.86 -17.83
CA ARG A 161 -2.95 -3.77 -18.92
C ARG A 161 -2.20 -3.59 -20.25
N LYS A 162 -0.94 -3.16 -20.20
CA LYS A 162 -0.06 -3.09 -21.36
C LYS A 162 1.13 -3.99 -21.16
N LYS A 163 1.51 -4.72 -22.21
CA LYS A 163 2.73 -5.53 -22.19
C LYS A 163 3.94 -4.59 -22.26
N GLU A 164 4.95 -4.89 -21.45
CA GLU A 164 6.31 -4.33 -21.55
C GLU A 164 6.46 -2.82 -21.32
N VAL A 165 5.51 -2.15 -20.67
CA VAL A 165 5.71 -0.76 -20.20
C VAL A 165 6.84 -0.72 -19.18
N ALA A 166 6.84 -1.64 -18.22
CA ALA A 166 7.98 -1.91 -17.36
C ALA A 166 8.71 -3.16 -17.83
N LEU A 167 10.01 -3.03 -18.10
CA LEU A 167 10.85 -4.15 -18.51
C LEU A 167 10.87 -5.23 -17.40
N THR A 168 10.46 -6.45 -17.76
CA THR A 168 10.51 -7.62 -16.87
C THR A 168 11.78 -8.41 -17.18
N SER A 169 12.62 -8.67 -16.18
CA SER A 169 13.80 -9.54 -16.34
C SER A 169 13.85 -10.56 -15.22
N LYS A 170 14.28 -11.79 -15.55
CA LYS A 170 14.58 -12.82 -14.55
C LYS A 170 15.93 -12.56 -13.86
N LYS A 171 16.84 -11.83 -14.52
CA LYS A 171 18.16 -11.48 -13.98
C LYS A 171 18.00 -10.32 -12.99
N PRO A 172 18.36 -10.50 -11.71
CA PRO A 172 18.32 -9.42 -10.71
C PRO A 172 19.16 -8.20 -11.15
N GLY A 173 18.87 -7.00 -10.62
CA GLY A 173 19.81 -5.85 -10.69
C GLY A 173 19.75 -4.92 -11.91
N LYS A 174 18.77 -5.08 -12.82
CA LYS A 174 18.64 -4.18 -14.00
C LYS A 174 18.05 -2.79 -13.70
N THR A 175 17.15 -2.67 -12.72
CA THR A 175 16.56 -1.36 -12.36
C THR A 175 17.47 -0.67 -11.34
N GLN A 176 18.44 0.10 -11.83
CA GLN A 176 19.30 0.97 -11.00
C GLN A 176 18.80 2.43 -10.98
N LEU A 177 17.79 2.74 -11.79
CA LEU A 177 17.20 4.06 -11.96
C LEU A 177 15.78 4.08 -11.39
N ILE A 178 15.31 5.26 -11.02
CA ILE A 178 13.91 5.52 -10.71
C ILE A 178 13.16 5.78 -12.02
N ASN A 179 12.20 4.93 -12.36
CA ASN A 179 11.39 5.10 -13.57
C ASN A 179 10.03 5.71 -13.23
N HIS A 180 9.66 6.78 -13.92
CA HIS A 180 8.36 7.44 -13.76
C HIS A 180 7.43 7.06 -14.91
N PHE A 181 6.27 6.53 -14.57
CA PHE A 181 5.19 6.25 -15.51
C PHE A 181 4.01 7.15 -15.20
N LEU A 182 3.75 8.13 -16.09
CA LEU A 182 2.62 9.04 -15.96
C LEU A 182 1.34 8.31 -16.36
N VAL A 183 0.38 8.24 -15.44
CA VAL A 183 -0.90 7.57 -15.62
C VAL A 183 -2.00 8.60 -15.76
N ASN A 184 -2.83 8.45 -16.80
CA ASN A 184 -3.97 9.33 -17.08
C ASN A 184 -3.63 10.83 -17.02
N ARG A 185 -2.40 11.21 -17.39
CA ARG A 185 -1.89 12.59 -17.27
C ARG A 185 -2.19 13.25 -15.90
N SER A 186 -2.23 12.47 -14.82
CA SER A 186 -2.69 12.95 -13.50
C SER A 186 -1.83 12.48 -12.33
N TRP A 187 -1.22 11.31 -12.37
CA TRP A 187 -0.44 10.76 -11.26
C TRP A 187 0.65 9.82 -11.75
N TYR A 188 1.64 9.50 -10.90
CA TYR A 188 2.76 8.63 -11.27
C TYR A 188 2.71 7.27 -10.57
N ILE A 189 3.00 6.22 -11.33
CA ILE A 189 3.60 5.00 -10.80
C ILE A 189 5.12 5.18 -10.87
N VAL A 190 5.79 5.06 -9.74
CA VAL A 190 7.24 5.24 -9.65
C VAL A 190 7.91 3.90 -9.35
N ASP A 191 8.66 3.37 -10.31
CA ASP A 191 9.38 2.11 -10.16
C ASP A 191 10.75 2.37 -9.54
N LEU A 192 10.93 1.99 -8.27
CA LEU A 192 12.19 2.14 -7.57
C LEU A 192 13.10 0.91 -7.75
N PRO A 193 14.42 1.09 -7.66
CA PRO A 193 15.37 -0.02 -7.55
C PRO A 193 15.01 -0.96 -6.40
N GLY A 194 14.98 -2.26 -6.68
CA GLY A 194 14.67 -3.26 -5.65
C GLY A 194 15.85 -3.56 -4.74
N TYR A 195 15.58 -3.97 -3.50
CA TYR A 195 16.61 -4.37 -2.52
C TYR A 195 16.99 -5.85 -2.59
N GLY A 196 18.00 -6.24 -1.80
CA GLY A 196 18.36 -7.63 -1.57
C GLY A 196 19.12 -8.30 -2.72
N PHE A 197 19.82 -7.51 -3.53
CA PHE A 197 20.63 -8.04 -4.63
C PHE A 197 21.92 -8.68 -4.07
N ALA A 198 21.94 -10.03 -4.09
CA ALA A 198 22.99 -10.86 -3.50
C ALA A 198 24.37 -10.67 -4.16
N ASN A 199 24.44 -10.20 -5.42
CA ASN A 199 25.70 -10.08 -6.16
C ASN A 199 26.15 -8.61 -6.38
N ALA A 200 25.59 -7.64 -5.66
CA ALA A 200 26.00 -6.24 -5.80
C ALA A 200 27.31 -6.04 -5.07
N PRO A 201 28.26 -5.28 -5.66
CA PRO A 201 29.36 -4.69 -4.91
C PRO A 201 28.82 -3.98 -3.66
N GLU A 202 29.59 -4.01 -2.57
CA GLU A 202 29.19 -3.41 -1.29
C GLU A 202 28.81 -1.92 -1.43
N ALA A 203 29.52 -1.19 -2.31
CA ALA A 203 29.20 0.18 -2.72
C ALA A 203 27.78 0.32 -3.30
N ALA A 204 27.34 -0.61 -4.16
CA ALA A 204 25.99 -0.60 -4.74
C ALA A 204 24.90 -1.03 -3.74
N ARG A 205 25.24 -1.81 -2.71
CA ARG A 205 24.34 -2.11 -1.57
C ARG A 205 24.19 -0.89 -0.65
N MET A 206 25.26 -0.13 -0.43
CA MET A 206 25.25 1.13 0.33
C MET A 206 24.47 2.23 -0.40
N ASP A 207 24.67 2.36 -1.73
CA ASP A 207 23.97 3.32 -2.58
C ASP A 207 22.45 3.09 -2.62
N TRP A 208 21.99 1.83 -2.63
CA TRP A 208 20.54 1.53 -2.54
C TRP A 208 19.90 2.18 -1.31
N SER A 209 20.61 2.16 -0.19
CA SER A 209 20.09 2.68 1.07
C SER A 209 20.06 4.21 1.10
N ALA A 210 21.09 4.91 0.63
CA ALA A 210 21.12 6.38 0.71
C ALA A 210 20.18 7.02 -0.33
N PHE A 211 20.24 6.56 -1.59
CA PHE A 211 19.47 7.11 -2.70
C PHE A 211 17.96 6.95 -2.51
N THR A 212 17.52 5.73 -2.20
CA THR A 212 16.09 5.39 -2.07
C THR A 212 15.49 6.02 -0.82
N LYS A 213 16.24 6.06 0.29
CA LYS A 213 15.80 6.77 1.51
C LYS A 213 15.70 8.27 1.28
N GLY A 214 16.67 8.86 0.56
CA GLY A 214 16.64 10.27 0.18
C GLY A 214 15.40 10.62 -0.64
N TYR A 215 14.98 9.74 -1.56
CA TYR A 215 13.71 9.92 -2.27
C TYR A 215 12.52 9.90 -1.30
N PHE A 216 12.39 8.90 -0.43
CA PHE A 216 11.24 8.84 0.49
C PHE A 216 11.16 9.97 1.52
N LEU A 217 12.30 10.47 1.99
CA LEU A 217 12.32 11.52 3.00
C LEU A 217 11.95 12.88 2.43
N ASN A 218 12.31 13.14 1.16
CA ASN A 218 12.24 14.47 0.55
C ASN A 218 11.21 14.61 -0.60
N ARG A 219 10.51 13.53 -0.99
CA ARG A 219 9.53 13.57 -2.08
C ARG A 219 8.14 13.94 -1.54
N GLU A 220 7.80 15.22 -1.62
CA GLU A 220 6.52 15.75 -1.11
C GLU A 220 5.29 15.18 -1.83
N THR A 221 5.43 14.86 -3.12
CA THR A 221 4.38 14.26 -3.94
C THR A 221 4.13 12.77 -3.65
N LEU A 222 4.92 12.13 -2.79
CA LEU A 222 4.78 10.72 -2.47
C LEU A 222 3.53 10.47 -1.61
N VAL A 223 2.51 9.86 -2.21
CA VAL A 223 1.26 9.51 -1.51
C VAL A 223 1.42 8.24 -0.68
N SER A 224 2.03 7.20 -1.27
CA SER A 224 2.24 5.92 -0.58
C SER A 224 3.29 5.06 -1.29
N VAL A 225 4.05 4.32 -0.49
CA VAL A 225 4.94 3.25 -0.95
C VAL A 225 4.18 1.94 -1.03
N LEU A 226 4.08 1.38 -2.23
CA LEU A 226 3.65 0.01 -2.46
C LEU A 226 4.82 -0.92 -2.18
N LEU A 227 4.89 -1.46 -0.97
CA LEU A 227 5.92 -2.41 -0.55
C LEU A 227 5.50 -3.83 -0.93
N LEU A 228 6.09 -4.35 -2.00
CA LEU A 228 5.81 -5.68 -2.52
C LEU A 228 6.51 -6.75 -1.70
N VAL A 229 5.78 -7.80 -1.36
CA VAL A 229 6.25 -8.98 -0.61
C VAL A 229 5.82 -10.25 -1.36
N ASP A 230 6.76 -11.16 -1.63
CA ASP A 230 6.47 -12.40 -2.36
C ASP A 230 5.76 -13.41 -1.44
N ALA A 231 4.48 -13.67 -1.68
CA ALA A 231 3.69 -14.58 -0.86
C ALA A 231 4.06 -16.05 -1.08
N SER A 232 4.77 -16.39 -2.16
CA SER A 232 5.15 -17.78 -2.48
C SER A 232 6.33 -18.31 -1.65
N VAL A 233 6.88 -17.50 -0.75
CA VAL A 233 7.98 -17.85 0.15
C VAL A 233 7.69 -17.43 1.60
N PRO A 234 8.33 -18.08 2.59
CA PRO A 234 8.24 -17.64 3.97
C PRO A 234 8.64 -16.16 4.14
N PRO A 235 8.12 -15.45 5.17
CA PRO A 235 8.51 -14.08 5.48
C PRO A 235 10.02 -13.92 5.50
N GLN A 236 10.51 -12.84 4.88
CA GLN A 236 11.94 -12.57 4.80
C GLN A 236 12.28 -11.39 5.68
N LYS A 237 13.38 -11.53 6.43
CA LYS A 237 13.86 -10.47 7.33
C LYS A 237 14.04 -9.13 6.61
N ILE A 238 14.56 -9.14 5.38
CA ILE A 238 14.79 -7.92 4.60
C ILE A 238 13.50 -7.18 4.22
N ASP A 239 12.40 -7.89 4.00
CA ASP A 239 11.09 -7.29 3.71
C ASP A 239 10.51 -6.64 4.99
N LEU A 240 10.68 -7.31 6.14
CA LEU A 240 10.27 -6.80 7.46
C LEU A 240 11.10 -5.59 7.89
N ASP A 241 12.42 -5.65 7.71
CA ASP A 241 13.32 -4.53 8.00
C ASP A 241 12.95 -3.31 7.16
N CYS A 242 12.61 -3.51 5.88
CA CYS A 242 12.14 -2.44 4.99
C CYS A 242 10.81 -1.86 5.46
N ALA A 243 9.81 -2.70 5.76
CA ALA A 243 8.53 -2.24 6.29
C ALA A 243 8.75 -1.42 7.56
N ASN A 244 9.46 -1.96 8.54
CA ASN A 244 9.78 -1.30 9.81
C ASN A 244 10.52 0.02 9.61
N TRP A 245 11.43 0.11 8.64
CA TRP A 245 12.11 1.37 8.32
C TRP A 245 11.12 2.42 7.77
N LEU A 246 10.22 2.05 6.85
CA LEU A 246 9.18 2.95 6.35
C LEU A 246 8.28 3.46 7.49
N GLY A 247 7.82 2.54 8.35
CA GLY A 247 6.99 2.88 9.51
C GLY A 247 7.67 3.82 10.50
N ARG A 248 8.94 3.56 10.87
CA ARG A 248 9.71 4.43 11.78
C ARG A 248 9.95 5.84 11.24
N ASN A 249 10.00 6.00 9.92
CA ASN A 249 10.19 7.29 9.26
C ASN A 249 8.85 7.94 8.86
N ASN A 250 7.72 7.40 9.32
CA ASN A 250 6.38 7.89 8.99
C ASN A 250 6.15 8.02 7.48
N ILE A 251 6.69 7.08 6.69
CA ILE A 251 6.46 7.04 5.25
C ILE A 251 5.20 6.20 5.02
N PRO A 252 4.14 6.76 4.41
CA PRO A 252 2.92 6.00 4.13
C PRO A 252 3.23 4.79 3.26
N MET A 253 2.66 3.64 3.58
CA MET A 253 2.90 2.42 2.83
C MET A 253 1.66 1.53 2.73
N THR A 254 1.59 0.74 1.66
CA THR A 254 0.65 -0.37 1.48
C THR A 254 1.43 -1.63 1.15
N LEU A 255 1.23 -2.70 1.93
CA LEU A 255 1.84 -3.99 1.69
C LEU A 255 1.13 -4.69 0.53
N VAL A 256 1.86 -5.05 -0.51
CA VAL A 256 1.31 -5.73 -1.68
C VAL A 256 1.88 -7.14 -1.74
N PHE A 257 1.09 -8.13 -1.33
CA PHE A 257 1.49 -9.52 -1.40
C PHE A 257 1.37 -10.01 -2.84
N THR A 258 2.48 -10.31 -3.48
CA THR A 258 2.53 -10.74 -4.88
C THR A 258 2.58 -12.26 -5.01
N LYS A 259 2.28 -12.75 -6.22
CA LYS A 259 2.38 -14.18 -6.60
C LYS A 259 1.51 -15.09 -5.72
N CYS A 260 0.35 -14.61 -5.29
CA CYS A 260 -0.59 -15.39 -4.49
C CYS A 260 -1.13 -16.64 -5.24
N ASP A 261 -0.94 -16.72 -6.55
CA ASP A 261 -1.21 -17.90 -7.39
C ASP A 261 -0.15 -19.01 -7.24
N LYS A 262 1.05 -18.70 -6.78
CA LYS A 262 2.18 -19.63 -6.80
C LYS A 262 2.29 -20.45 -5.54
N MET A 263 2.09 -21.75 -5.68
CA MET A 263 2.52 -22.73 -4.69
C MET A 263 3.91 -23.26 -5.07
N LYS A 264 4.90 -23.10 -4.20
CA LYS A 264 6.15 -23.85 -4.34
C LYS A 264 5.89 -25.29 -3.93
N GLY A 265 6.32 -26.26 -4.73
CA GLY A 265 6.16 -27.68 -4.41
C GLY A 265 6.92 -28.11 -3.15
N GLY A 266 6.59 -29.29 -2.62
CA GLY A 266 7.24 -29.87 -1.44
C GLY A 266 6.64 -29.42 -0.10
N LYS A 267 7.47 -29.21 0.93
CA LYS A 267 7.07 -28.77 2.29
C LYS A 267 6.80 -27.27 2.40
N ALA A 268 6.71 -26.53 1.29
CA ALA A 268 6.54 -25.09 1.34
C ALA A 268 5.10 -24.74 1.75
N LYS A 269 4.98 -23.78 2.67
CA LYS A 269 3.69 -23.25 3.11
C LYS A 269 2.96 -22.58 1.95
N ARG A 270 1.62 -22.65 1.98
CA ARG A 270 0.77 -21.98 1.00
C ARG A 270 0.91 -20.45 1.11
N PRO A 271 0.65 -19.69 0.03
CA PRO A 271 0.78 -18.23 0.07
C PRO A 271 -0.01 -17.56 1.19
N ASP A 272 -1.21 -18.06 1.45
CA ASP A 272 -2.10 -17.57 2.48
C ASP A 272 -1.52 -17.76 3.90
N GLU A 273 -0.82 -18.88 4.15
CA GLU A 273 -0.09 -19.08 5.42
C GLU A 273 1.14 -18.18 5.54
N ASN A 274 1.87 -17.94 4.45
CA ASN A 274 3.03 -17.03 4.47
C ASN A 274 2.60 -15.60 4.77
N ILE A 275 1.47 -15.15 4.20
CA ILE A 275 0.86 -13.85 4.49
C ILE A 275 0.51 -13.75 5.97
N ARG A 276 -0.13 -14.77 6.54
CA ARG A 276 -0.46 -14.79 7.99
C ARG A 276 0.79 -14.67 8.85
N ASN A 277 1.83 -15.44 8.54
CA ASN A 277 3.09 -15.37 9.29
C ASN A 277 3.74 -13.98 9.17
N PHE A 278 3.72 -13.38 7.98
CA PHE A 278 4.24 -12.02 7.77
C PHE A 278 3.46 -10.99 8.61
N GLN A 279 2.13 -11.06 8.58
CA GLN A 279 1.28 -10.19 9.37
C GLN A 279 1.48 -10.32 10.87
N GLN A 280 1.74 -11.54 11.37
CA GLN A 280 2.07 -11.76 12.77
C GLN A 280 3.36 -11.03 13.18
N LEU A 281 4.40 -11.10 12.35
CA LEU A 281 5.67 -10.39 12.58
C LEU A 281 5.50 -8.87 12.48
N ILE A 282 4.60 -8.40 11.61
CA ILE A 282 4.23 -6.97 11.53
C ILE A 282 3.53 -6.53 12.82
N ARG A 283 2.64 -7.33 13.43
CA ARG A 283 1.96 -6.95 14.69
C ARG A 283 2.89 -6.60 15.82
N GLU A 284 4.06 -7.24 15.88
CA GLU A 284 5.06 -7.01 16.91
C GLU A 284 5.60 -5.56 16.87
N ASN A 285 5.59 -4.93 15.69
CA ASN A 285 6.16 -3.60 15.46
C ASN A 285 5.11 -2.52 15.17
N TYR A 286 3.84 -2.89 14.98
CA TYR A 286 2.78 -1.97 14.54
C TYR A 286 1.54 -2.07 15.44
N LYS A 287 1.12 -0.92 16.01
CA LYS A 287 -0.13 -0.83 16.78
C LYS A 287 -1.38 -1.07 15.93
N ARG A 288 -1.37 -0.57 14.70
CA ARG A 288 -2.40 -0.76 13.68
C ARG A 288 -1.75 -1.41 12.47
N HIS A 289 -2.42 -2.41 11.90
CA HIS A 289 -1.94 -3.04 10.69
C HIS A 289 -1.84 -2.01 9.55
N PRO A 290 -0.70 -1.95 8.84
CA PRO A 290 -0.63 -1.26 7.56
C PRO A 290 -1.70 -1.81 6.60
N PRO A 291 -2.21 -1.00 5.66
CA PRO A 291 -3.05 -1.52 4.59
C PRO A 291 -2.27 -2.59 3.83
N TRP A 292 -2.93 -3.71 3.53
CA TRP A 292 -2.34 -4.80 2.77
C TRP A 292 -3.34 -5.40 1.79
N ILE A 293 -2.84 -5.92 0.67
CA ILE A 293 -3.66 -6.54 -0.37
C ILE A 293 -2.94 -7.70 -1.06
N MET A 294 -3.69 -8.76 -1.38
CA MET A 294 -3.23 -9.91 -2.16
C MET A 294 -3.30 -9.62 -3.65
N THR A 295 -2.25 -9.99 -4.39
CA THR A 295 -2.19 -9.76 -5.84
C THR A 295 -1.57 -10.93 -6.60
N SER A 296 -2.00 -11.09 -7.84
CA SER A 296 -1.33 -11.94 -8.83
C SER A 296 -1.34 -11.27 -10.19
N SER A 297 -0.14 -10.97 -10.72
CA SER A 297 0.01 -10.51 -12.09
C SER A 297 -0.32 -11.59 -13.14
N MET A 298 -0.42 -12.86 -12.73
CA MET A 298 -0.75 -13.97 -13.62
C MET A 298 -2.26 -14.17 -13.74
N THR A 299 -2.99 -14.15 -12.62
CA THR A 299 -4.45 -14.37 -12.61
C THR A 299 -5.26 -13.08 -12.65
N GLY A 300 -4.65 -11.94 -12.36
CA GLY A 300 -5.34 -10.65 -12.22
C GLY A 300 -5.92 -10.39 -10.83
N LEU A 301 -5.74 -11.32 -9.88
CA LEU A 301 -6.19 -11.17 -8.49
C LEU A 301 -5.73 -9.82 -7.90
N GLY A 302 -6.65 -9.13 -7.23
CA GLY A 302 -6.39 -7.91 -6.45
C GLY A 302 -6.07 -6.67 -7.26
N ARG A 303 -6.15 -6.75 -8.60
CA ARG A 303 -5.77 -5.65 -9.49
C ARG A 303 -6.75 -4.48 -9.37
N ASP A 304 -8.04 -4.76 -9.50
CA ASP A 304 -9.06 -3.71 -9.50
C ASP A 304 -9.24 -3.13 -8.09
N GLU A 305 -9.14 -3.97 -7.07
CA GLU A 305 -9.14 -3.59 -5.67
C GLU A 305 -7.93 -2.69 -5.33
N LEU A 306 -6.73 -3.03 -5.79
CA LEU A 306 -5.54 -2.17 -5.61
C LEU A 306 -5.74 -0.83 -6.32
N LEU A 307 -6.25 -0.81 -7.56
CA LEU A 307 -6.53 0.45 -8.25
C LEU A 307 -7.57 1.31 -7.51
N LEU A 308 -8.58 0.68 -6.91
CA LEU A 308 -9.60 1.39 -6.15
C LEU A 308 -9.01 2.00 -4.87
N HIS A 309 -8.17 1.25 -4.14
CA HIS A 309 -7.42 1.77 -2.98
C HIS A 309 -6.48 2.92 -3.37
N LEU A 310 -5.73 2.79 -4.47
CA LEU A 310 -4.87 3.87 -4.98
C LEU A 310 -5.69 5.12 -5.30
N SER A 311 -6.85 4.94 -5.93
CA SER A 311 -7.73 6.06 -6.27
C SER A 311 -8.26 6.77 -5.02
N GLN A 312 -8.60 6.02 -3.97
CA GLN A 312 -9.01 6.55 -2.69
C GLN A 312 -7.93 7.40 -2.04
N LEU A 313 -6.69 6.90 -1.99
CA LEU A 313 -5.56 7.65 -1.44
C LEU A 313 -5.25 8.91 -2.26
N ARG A 314 -5.27 8.80 -3.59
CA ARG A 314 -5.04 9.91 -4.52
C ARG A 314 -6.11 11.00 -4.37
N ASN A 315 -7.38 10.60 -4.35
CA ASN A 315 -8.49 11.54 -4.29
C ASN A 315 -8.53 12.21 -2.91
N TYR A 316 -8.17 11.51 -1.83
CA TYR A 316 -7.97 12.14 -0.53
C TYR A 316 -6.83 13.17 -0.56
N TRP A 317 -5.67 12.79 -1.13
CA TRP A 317 -4.52 13.69 -1.27
C TRP A 317 -4.82 14.95 -2.10
N ASN A 318 -5.67 14.86 -3.13
CA ASN A 318 -6.09 16.01 -3.94
C ASN A 318 -7.11 16.92 -3.23
N ASN A 319 -7.81 16.43 -2.20
CA ASN A 319 -8.86 17.16 -1.49
C ASN A 319 -8.34 17.88 -0.23
N GLU A 320 -7.10 17.61 0.18
CA GLU A 320 -6.38 18.32 1.27
C GLU A 320 -5.51 19.43 0.70
#